data_AF-A0A0I9TUI4-F1
#
_entry.id   AF-A0A0I9TUI4-F1
#
_cell.length_a   1.000
_cell.length_b   1.000
_cell.length_c   1.000
_cell.angle_alpha   90.00
_cell.angle_beta   90.00
_cell.angle_gamma   90.00
#
_symmetry.space_group_name_H-M   'P 1'
#
loop_
_entity.id
_entity.type
_entity.pdbx_description
1 polymer ?
#
loop_
_entity_poly.entity_id
_entity_poly.type
_entity_poly.pdbx_seq_one_letter_code
_entity_poly.pdbx_strand_id
1 'polypeptide(L)'
;MIDDQGSYPLIAPKDFDAPSVFRPENLLRESRRQKSLPAQSVPAVCVLDPDGDIVRHLARTGTGSRHLGWACYHTDMWVTRVNNPCLAMNLALNRGVLPGGLPWRRLRCAPR
;
A
#
# COMPACT_ATOMS: atom_id res chain seq x y z
N MET A 1 6.54 -44.15 -10.11
CA MET A 1 5.48 -44.01 -9.10
C MET A 1 5.98 -42.98 -8.10
N ILE A 2 5.69 -41.69 -8.34
CA ILE A 2 5.93 -40.66 -7.32
C ILE A 2 4.66 -40.64 -6.48
N ASP A 3 4.84 -40.81 -5.18
CA ASP A 3 3.80 -40.90 -4.17
C ASP A 3 3.08 -39.55 -4.06
N ASP A 4 1.80 -39.54 -4.41
CA ASP A 4 0.89 -38.40 -4.42
C ASP A 4 0.26 -38.23 -3.02
N GLN A 5 1.10 -37.92 -2.03
CA GLN A 5 0.68 -37.68 -0.65
C GLN A 5 1.43 -36.47 -0.10
N GLY A 6 0.97 -35.28 -0.49
CA GLY A 6 1.45 -34.04 0.10
C GLY A 6 0.76 -32.82 -0.49
N SER A 7 -0.39 -32.45 0.08
CA SER A 7 -1.09 -31.20 -0.25
C SER A 7 -0.10 -30.04 -0.24
N TYR A 8 0.19 -29.46 -1.40
CA TYR A 8 1.07 -28.30 -1.52
C TYR A 8 0.24 -27.05 -1.20
N PRO A 9 0.36 -26.44 0.00
CA PRO A 9 -0.49 -25.33 0.40
C PRO A 9 -0.32 -24.09 -0.47
N LEU A 10 0.79 -24.00 -1.22
CA LEU A 10 1.05 -22.91 -2.16
C LEU A 10 0.26 -23.04 -3.48
N ILE A 11 -0.07 -24.26 -3.90
CA ILE A 11 -0.79 -24.54 -5.15
C ILE A 11 -2.28 -24.81 -4.87
N ALA A 12 -2.64 -25.09 -3.62
CA ALA A 12 -4.02 -25.20 -3.19
C ALA A 12 -4.82 -23.95 -3.61
N PRO A 13 -6.07 -24.12 -4.08
CA PRO A 13 -6.94 -23.00 -4.41
C PRO A 13 -6.99 -21.98 -3.28
N LYS A 14 -6.82 -20.70 -3.62
CA LYS A 14 -6.94 -19.63 -2.63
C LYS A 14 -8.41 -19.46 -2.27
N ASP A 15 -8.71 -19.50 -0.98
CA ASP A 15 -9.99 -18.98 -0.49
C ASP A 15 -9.94 -17.45 -0.55
N PHE A 16 -10.62 -16.89 -1.55
CA PHE A 16 -10.67 -15.44 -1.78
C PHE A 16 -11.69 -14.74 -0.88
N ASP A 17 -12.61 -15.48 -0.26
CA ASP A 17 -13.61 -14.95 0.69
C ASP A 17 -13.07 -14.94 2.13
N ALA A 18 -11.97 -15.65 2.38
CA ALA A 18 -11.28 -15.59 3.66
C ALA A 18 -10.84 -14.15 4.01
N PRO A 19 -10.90 -13.75 5.30
CA PRO A 19 -10.40 -12.45 5.73
C PRO A 19 -8.94 -12.22 5.33
N SER A 20 -8.64 -11.02 4.86
CA SER A 20 -7.25 -10.65 4.50
C SER A 20 -6.32 -10.82 5.71
N VAL A 21 -5.26 -11.62 5.52
CA VAL A 21 -4.15 -11.74 6.47
C VAL A 21 -3.38 -10.42 6.56
N PHE A 22 -3.33 -9.66 5.46
CA PHE A 22 -2.75 -8.33 5.43
C PHE A 22 -3.69 -7.33 6.12
N ARG A 23 -3.26 -6.84 7.29
CA ARG A 23 -3.94 -5.81 8.08
C ARG A 23 -3.05 -4.56 8.20
N PRO A 24 -3.32 -3.49 7.44
CA PRO A 24 -2.46 -2.31 7.39
C PRO A 24 -2.40 -1.58 8.74
N GLU A 25 -3.42 -1.71 9.58
CA GLU A 25 -3.44 -1.18 10.95
C GLU A 25 -2.32 -1.78 11.80
N ASN A 26 -2.05 -3.09 11.64
CA ASN A 26 -0.98 -3.76 12.37
C ASN A 26 0.39 -3.22 11.94
N LEU A 27 0.61 -3.12 10.62
CA LEU A 27 1.86 -2.59 10.06
C LEU A 27 2.13 -1.15 10.51
N LEU A 28 1.10 -0.30 10.43
CA LEU A 28 1.19 1.10 10.82
C LEU A 28 1.38 1.28 12.33
N ARG A 29 0.66 0.52 13.16
CA ARG A 29 0.82 0.56 14.62
C ARG A 29 2.25 0.23 15.02
N GLU A 30 2.83 -0.86 14.50
CA GLU A 30 4.19 -1.24 14.87
C GLU A 30 5.23 -0.24 14.35
N SER A 31 5.05 0.25 13.12
CA SER A 31 5.95 1.27 12.55
C SER A 31 5.92 2.58 13.33
N ARG A 32 4.74 2.99 13.80
CA ARG A 32 4.58 4.19 14.64
C ARG A 32 5.15 4.00 16.03
N ARG A 33 4.91 2.84 16.65
CA ARG A 33 5.46 2.50 17.97
C ARG A 33 6.98 2.57 17.99
N GLN A 34 7.65 2.02 16.96
CA GLN A 34 9.11 2.06 16.85
C GLN A 34 9.67 3.47 16.66
N LYS A 35 8.89 4.39 16.09
CA LYS A 35 9.29 5.78 15.81
C LYS A 35 8.73 6.78 16.82
N SER A 36 8.03 6.31 17.86
CA SER A 36 7.32 7.16 18.82
C SER A 36 6.41 8.20 18.16
N LEU A 37 5.69 7.79 17.11
CA LEU A 37 4.73 8.65 16.40
C LEU A 37 3.31 8.48 16.95
N PRO A 38 2.47 9.54 16.94
CA PRO A 38 1.08 9.44 17.38
C PRO A 38 0.29 8.46 16.52
N ALA A 39 -0.81 7.93 17.04
CA ALA A 39 -1.73 7.11 16.25
C ALA A 39 -2.35 7.94 15.11
N GLN A 40 -2.66 7.28 14.00
CA GLN A 40 -3.38 7.90 12.88
C GLN A 40 -4.31 6.87 12.24
N SER A 41 -5.43 7.34 11.72
CA SER A 41 -6.40 6.50 11.02
C SER A 41 -5.78 5.85 9.78
N VAL A 42 -6.22 4.62 9.52
CA VAL A 42 -5.92 3.86 8.32
C VAL A 42 -7.15 3.92 7.41
N PRO A 43 -6.99 4.11 6.10
CA PRO A 43 -8.11 4.09 5.18
C PRO A 43 -8.80 2.72 5.15
N ALA A 44 -10.12 2.72 4.96
CA ALA A 44 -10.97 1.54 5.12
C ALA A 44 -10.59 0.36 4.23
N VAL A 45 -10.02 0.62 3.05
CA VAL A 45 -9.49 -0.40 2.16
C VAL A 45 -8.05 -0.06 1.85
N CYS A 46 -7.18 -1.07 1.90
CA CYS A 46 -5.76 -0.93 1.64
C CYS A 46 -5.27 -2.05 0.72
N VAL A 47 -4.69 -1.71 -0.42
CA VAL A 47 -4.07 -2.66 -1.34
C VAL A 47 -2.56 -2.60 -1.18
N LEU A 48 -1.88 -3.75 -1.15
CA LEU A 48 -0.42 -3.80 -1.28
C LEU A 48 -0.07 -3.89 -2.77
N ASP A 49 0.68 -2.92 -3.27
CA ASP A 49 1.15 -2.80 -4.64
C ASP A 49 2.66 -3.05 -4.67
N PRO A 50 3.10 -4.32 -4.78
CA PRO A 50 4.52 -4.68 -4.80
C PRO A 50 5.22 -4.23 -6.09
N ASP A 51 4.50 -4.22 -7.21
CA ASP A 51 5.05 -3.85 -8.53
C ASP A 51 5.04 -2.33 -8.75
N GLY A 52 4.20 -1.60 -8.01
CA GLY A 52 4.05 -0.14 -8.05
C GLY A 52 3.28 0.38 -9.27
N ASP A 53 2.59 -0.49 -10.01
CA ASP A 53 1.93 -0.13 -11.27
C ASP A 53 0.69 0.72 -11.03
N ILE A 54 -0.10 0.41 -10.00
CA ILE A 54 -1.28 1.19 -9.63
C ILE A 54 -0.85 2.57 -9.16
N VAL A 55 0.17 2.66 -8.29
CA VAL A 55 0.68 3.96 -7.83
C VAL A 55 1.24 4.78 -8.98
N ARG A 56 2.00 4.16 -9.90
CA ARG A 56 2.48 4.85 -11.11
C ARG A 56 1.33 5.36 -11.96
N HIS A 57 0.27 4.58 -12.10
CA HIS A 57 -0.94 5.01 -12.81
C HIS A 57 -1.56 6.23 -12.14
N LEU A 58 -1.84 6.17 -10.83
CA LEU A 58 -2.45 7.26 -10.06
C LEU A 58 -1.64 8.56 -10.09
N ALA A 59 -0.31 8.44 -10.01
CA ALA A 59 0.59 9.57 -10.12
C ALA A 59 0.53 10.20 -11.51
N ARG A 60 0.55 9.38 -12.57
CA ARG A 60 0.51 9.83 -13.96
C ARG A 60 -0.83 10.48 -14.34
N THR A 61 -1.94 10.00 -13.80
CA THR A 61 -3.28 10.54 -14.06
C THR A 61 -3.68 11.66 -13.11
N GLY A 62 -2.91 11.92 -12.05
CA GLY A 62 -3.24 12.90 -11.02
C GLY A 62 -4.46 12.52 -10.17
N THR A 63 -4.90 11.26 -10.20
CA THR A 63 -6.10 10.79 -9.50
C THR A 63 -5.81 10.26 -8.09
N GLY A 64 -4.54 10.25 -7.68
CA GLY A 64 -4.13 9.89 -6.32
C GLY A 64 -3.26 10.95 -5.66
N SER A 65 -3.10 10.85 -4.34
CA SER A 65 -2.21 11.71 -3.55
C SER A 65 -1.43 10.90 -2.51
N ARG A 66 -0.23 11.35 -2.12
CA ARG A 66 0.54 10.69 -1.06
C ARG A 66 -0.07 10.96 0.31
N HIS A 67 -0.20 9.91 1.12
CA HIS A 67 -0.63 10.01 2.50
C HIS A 67 0.53 10.51 3.37
N LEU A 68 0.39 11.72 3.93
CA LEU A 68 1.43 12.34 4.75
C LEU A 68 1.67 11.63 6.08
N GLY A 69 0.70 10.85 6.54
CA GLY A 69 0.75 10.06 7.75
C GLY A 69 1.32 8.66 7.58
N TRP A 70 2.17 8.41 6.58
CA TRP A 70 2.74 7.09 6.43
C TRP A 70 3.99 6.92 7.31
N ALA A 71 3.99 5.90 8.17
CA ALA A 71 5.04 5.70 9.17
C ALA A 71 6.12 4.71 8.75
N CYS A 72 5.91 3.89 7.71
CA CYS A 72 6.90 2.89 7.30
C CYS A 72 8.03 3.54 6.48
N TYR A 73 9.25 3.00 6.58
CA TYR A 73 10.47 3.64 6.05
C TYR A 73 10.80 3.28 4.59
N HIS A 74 10.34 2.12 4.11
CA HIS A 74 10.66 1.58 2.78
C HIS A 74 9.50 1.64 1.79
N THR A 75 8.42 2.31 2.15
CA THR A 75 7.17 2.28 1.39
C THR A 75 6.55 3.67 1.42
N ASP A 76 5.74 3.97 0.40
CA ASP A 76 4.86 5.13 0.40
C ASP A 76 3.42 4.64 0.45
N MET A 77 2.54 5.41 1.09
CA MET A 77 1.10 5.20 0.95
C MET A 77 0.53 6.26 0.02
N TRP A 78 -0.23 5.82 -0.96
CA TRP A 78 -1.06 6.67 -1.82
C TRP A 78 -2.53 6.48 -1.44
N VAL A 79 -3.33 7.52 -1.62
CA VAL A 79 -4.78 7.50 -1.40
C VAL A 79 -5.46 7.99 -2.66
N THR A 80 -6.49 7.27 -3.06
CA THR A 80 -7.36 7.61 -4.18
C THR A 80 -8.81 7.36 -3.80
N ARG A 81 -9.73 7.94 -4.57
CA ARG A 81 -11.16 7.68 -4.44
C ARG A 81 -11.58 6.73 -5.56
N VAL A 82 -12.15 5.60 -5.19
CA VAL A 82 -12.67 4.61 -6.13
C VAL A 82 -14.11 4.31 -5.69
N ASN A 83 -15.09 4.70 -6.51
CA ASN A 83 -16.53 4.38 -6.43
C ASN A 83 -17.19 4.23 -5.02
N ASN A 84 -16.69 4.96 -4.01
CA ASN A 84 -17.10 4.94 -2.58
C ASN A 84 -17.01 3.55 -1.90
N PRO A 85 -16.13 3.31 -0.89
CA PRO A 85 -15.35 4.26 -0.09
C PRO A 85 -13.86 4.36 -0.48
N CYS A 86 -13.16 5.34 0.11
CA CYS A 86 -11.73 5.65 -0.13
C CYS A 86 -10.82 4.41 -0.04
N LEU A 87 -10.05 4.18 -1.11
CA LEU A 87 -9.04 3.14 -1.24
C LEU A 87 -7.66 3.76 -1.01
N ALA A 88 -6.92 3.26 -0.03
CA ALA A 88 -5.50 3.50 0.08
C ALA A 88 -4.71 2.35 -0.52
N MET A 89 -3.53 2.67 -1.02
CA MET A 89 -2.67 1.73 -1.72
C MET A 89 -1.27 1.93 -1.17
N ASN A 90 -0.73 0.86 -0.60
CA ASN A 90 0.62 0.80 -0.06
C ASN A 90 1.57 0.36 -1.17
N LEU A 91 2.54 1.20 -1.46
CA LEU A 91 3.64 0.93 -2.38
C LEU A 91 4.77 0.22 -1.65
N ALA A 92 5.12 -1.00 -2.04
CA ALA A 92 6.39 -1.60 -1.61
C ALA A 92 7.53 -1.27 -2.59
N LEU A 93 7.88 0.01 -2.77
CA LEU A 93 9.07 0.36 -3.57
C LEU A 93 10.28 0.52 -2.66
N ASN A 94 11.18 -0.46 -2.77
CA ASN A 94 12.60 -0.32 -2.51
C ASN A 94 13.07 1.03 -3.06
N ARG A 95 13.80 1.83 -2.26
CA ARG A 95 14.21 3.21 -2.59
C ARG A 95 14.92 3.28 -3.96
N GLY A 96 14.15 3.46 -5.02
CA GLY A 96 14.62 3.57 -6.40
C GLY A 96 14.20 4.91 -6.95
N VAL A 97 15.19 5.71 -7.32
CA VAL A 97 15.06 7.04 -7.93
C VAL A 97 14.16 6.95 -9.18
N LEU A 98 13.12 7.78 -9.25
CA LEU A 98 12.38 7.98 -10.51
C LEU A 98 13.34 8.53 -11.57
N PRO A 99 13.27 8.08 -12.84
CA PRO A 99 14.06 8.67 -13.90
C PRO A 99 13.63 10.14 -14.05
N GLY A 100 14.52 11.08 -13.72
CA GLY A 100 14.26 12.52 -13.87
C GLY A 100 14.60 13.41 -12.66
N GLY A 101 15.03 12.87 -11.52
CA GLY A 101 15.72 13.66 -10.48
C GLY A 101 14.94 14.80 -9.82
N LEU A 102 13.62 14.92 -10.04
CA LEU A 102 12.82 15.99 -9.45
C LEU A 102 12.53 15.72 -7.96
N PRO A 103 12.79 16.68 -7.05
CA PRO A 103 12.46 16.54 -5.64
C PRO A 103 10.94 16.57 -5.41
N TRP A 104 10.48 15.68 -4.55
CA TRP A 104 9.07 15.37 -4.19
C TRP A 104 8.17 16.54 -3.72
N ARG A 105 8.67 17.78 -3.67
CA ARG A 105 7.98 18.94 -3.06
C ARG A 105 7.36 19.86 -4.11
N ARG A 106 6.23 19.51 -4.75
CA ARG A 106 5.24 20.54 -5.19
C ARG A 106 3.92 20.02 -5.76
N LEU A 107 3.11 19.26 -5.03
CA LEU A 107 1.68 19.13 -5.38
C LEU A 107 0.83 19.17 -4.11
N ARG A 108 0.38 20.38 -3.75
CA ARG A 108 -0.69 20.61 -2.78
C ARG A 108 -2.01 20.49 -3.52
N CYS A 109 -2.86 19.53 -3.16
CA CYS A 109 -4.28 19.62 -3.47
C CYS A 109 -4.89 20.63 -2.48
N ALA A 110 -5.41 21.74 -3.00
CA ALA A 110 -6.26 22.64 -2.25
C ALA A 110 -7.65 21.99 -2.04
N PRO A 111 -8.29 22.17 -0.88
CA PRO A 111 -9.68 21.76 -0.70
C PRO A 111 -10.61 22.69 -1.51
N ARG A 112 -11.59 22.11 -2.18
CA ARG A 112 -12.88 22.78 -2.47
C ARG A 112 -13.94 22.09 -1.62
#